data_AF-A0A4W5LNS1-F1
#
_entry.id   AF-A0A4W5LNS1-F1
#
_cell.length_a   1.000
_cell.length_b   1.000
_cell.length_c   1.000
_cell.angle_alpha   90.00
_cell.angle_beta   90.00
_cell.angle_gamma   90.00
#
_symmetry.space_group_name_H-M   'P 1'
#
loop_
_entity.id
_entity.type
_entity.pdbx_description
1 polymer ?
#
loop_
_entity_poly.entity_id
_entity_poly.type
_entity_poly.pdbx_seq_one_letter_code
_entity_poly.pdbx_strand_id
1 'polypeptide(L)'
;MYVLQTGNIQTLTSLQPVQHQQQSLPPPPQAPPTAPAPAVTPYTFSNDRIPHEPSYRAPTDRIFYLPHTCQPACLNRIRPSRPDMHRGRNPLLTPLLYEFRRMTGRRRVNRKMSFHVIYKSPCGLCLRSMAEIQRYLFQTRCDFIFLEMFCLDPYVLVDRRFQPQKPYY
;
A
#
# COMPACT_ATOMS: atom_id res chain seq x y z
N MET A 1 -40.76 2.76 -36.45
CA MET A 1 -41.38 1.73 -37.31
C MET A 1 -40.70 1.77 -38.67
N TYR A 2 -40.39 0.60 -39.16
CA TYR A 2 -39.35 0.23 -40.13
C TYR A 2 -39.63 0.70 -41.56
N VAL A 3 -38.57 1.03 -42.30
CA VAL A 3 -38.61 1.18 -43.76
C VAL A 3 -37.77 0.07 -44.40
N LEU A 4 -38.49 -0.93 -44.91
CA LEU A 4 -38.35 -1.70 -46.15
C LEU A 4 -36.95 -2.11 -46.66
N GLN A 5 -36.65 -3.41 -46.51
CA GLN A 5 -36.49 -4.43 -47.58
C GLN A 5 -36.37 -3.91 -49.04
N THR A 6 -35.58 -4.47 -49.96
CA THR A 6 -35.20 -5.87 -50.22
C THR A 6 -34.17 -5.91 -51.36
N GLY A 7 -33.31 -6.92 -51.36
CA GLY A 7 -32.65 -7.49 -52.55
C GLY A 7 -31.62 -8.50 -52.06
N ASN A 8 -31.55 -9.75 -52.50
CA ASN A 8 -32.24 -10.50 -53.53
C ASN A 8 -32.08 -11.99 -53.16
N ILE A 9 -33.09 -12.80 -53.50
CA ILE A 9 -33.16 -14.26 -53.25
C ILE A 9 -32.48 -14.98 -54.42
N GLN A 10 -31.52 -15.88 -54.16
CA GLN A 10 -31.25 -17.09 -54.97
C GLN A 10 -30.63 -18.16 -54.04
N THR A 11 -31.41 -19.19 -53.66
CA THR A 11 -31.41 -20.59 -54.17
C THR A 11 -30.53 -21.55 -53.36
N LEU A 12 -31.20 -22.59 -52.86
CA LEU A 12 -30.66 -23.76 -52.15
C LEU A 12 -29.68 -24.55 -53.02
N THR A 13 -28.53 -24.93 -52.46
CA THR A 13 -27.72 -26.04 -52.98
C THR A 13 -27.09 -26.81 -51.82
N SER A 14 -27.13 -28.13 -51.97
CA SER A 14 -26.75 -29.22 -51.08
C SER A 14 -25.45 -29.05 -50.30
N LEU A 15 -25.44 -29.47 -49.04
CA LEU A 15 -24.24 -29.63 -48.21
C LEU A 15 -23.36 -30.76 -48.79
N GLN A 16 -22.23 -30.40 -49.38
CA GLN A 16 -21.11 -31.32 -49.57
C GLN A 16 -20.24 -31.33 -48.30
N PRO A 17 -19.71 -32.48 -47.87
CA PRO A 17 -18.75 -32.51 -46.77
C PRO A 17 -17.43 -31.91 -47.23
N VAL A 18 -17.06 -30.77 -46.63
CA VAL A 18 -15.76 -30.12 -46.85
C VAL A 18 -14.67 -31.01 -46.24
N GLN A 19 -13.88 -31.63 -47.11
CA GLN A 19 -12.67 -32.35 -46.73
C GLN A 19 -11.74 -31.39 -45.98
N HIS A 20 -11.32 -31.78 -44.76
CA HIS A 20 -10.25 -31.10 -44.04
C HIS A 20 -8.93 -31.33 -44.79
N GLN A 21 -8.61 -30.40 -45.70
CA GLN A 21 -7.26 -30.29 -46.23
C GLN A 21 -6.44 -29.46 -45.24
N GLN A 22 -5.63 -30.15 -44.45
CA GLN A 22 -4.73 -29.57 -43.48
C GLN A 22 -3.63 -28.79 -44.22
N GLN A 23 -3.87 -27.50 -44.46
CA GLN A 23 -2.83 -26.57 -44.92
C GLN A 23 -1.88 -26.33 -43.75
N SER A 24 -0.68 -26.89 -43.85
CA SER A 24 0.44 -26.61 -42.96
C SER A 24 0.88 -25.16 -43.14
N LEU A 25 0.73 -24.36 -42.08
CA LEU A 25 1.31 -23.02 -41.98
C LEU A 25 2.85 -23.11 -42.15
N PRO A 26 3.49 -22.13 -42.82
CA PRO A 26 4.94 -22.05 -42.85
C PRO A 26 5.50 -21.86 -41.43
N PRO A 27 6.70 -22.40 -41.13
CA PRO A 27 7.31 -22.21 -39.83
C PRO A 27 7.61 -20.72 -39.58
N PRO A 28 7.53 -20.25 -38.33
CA PRO A 28 7.86 -18.88 -37.98
C PRO A 28 9.34 -18.60 -38.28
N PRO A 29 9.70 -17.35 -38.62
CA PRO A 29 11.10 -16.95 -38.76
C PRO A 29 11.84 -17.23 -37.46
N GLN A 30 13.01 -17.87 -37.58
CA GLN A 30 13.88 -18.16 -36.45
C GLN A 30 14.25 -16.84 -35.75
N ALA A 31 13.97 -16.79 -34.45
CA ALA A 31 14.35 -15.67 -33.61
C ALA A 31 15.88 -15.47 -33.65
N PRO A 32 16.38 -14.22 -33.61
CA PRO A 32 17.80 -13.96 -33.42
C PRO A 32 18.29 -14.59 -32.11
N PRO A 33 19.60 -14.89 -31.99
CA PRO A 33 20.14 -15.51 -30.79
C PRO A 33 19.78 -14.66 -29.57
N THR A 34 19.14 -15.34 -28.62
CA THR A 34 18.72 -14.83 -27.33
C THR A 34 19.91 -14.10 -26.69
N ALA A 35 19.76 -12.79 -26.49
CA ALA A 35 20.61 -12.08 -25.54
C ALA A 35 20.54 -12.86 -24.20
N PRO A 36 21.66 -13.05 -23.48
CA PRO A 36 21.62 -13.73 -22.21
C PRO A 36 20.62 -12.98 -21.32
N ALA A 37 19.65 -13.73 -20.78
CA ALA A 37 18.72 -13.22 -19.78
C ALA A 37 19.54 -12.50 -18.70
N PRO A 38 19.09 -11.34 -18.18
CA PRO A 38 19.73 -10.77 -17.02
C PRO A 38 19.71 -11.86 -15.95
N ALA A 39 20.89 -12.27 -15.51
CA ALA A 39 21.04 -13.28 -14.48
C ALA A 39 20.13 -12.89 -13.34
N VAL A 40 19.11 -13.71 -13.09
CA VAL A 40 18.30 -13.59 -11.89
C VAL A 40 19.28 -13.90 -10.78
N THR A 41 19.86 -12.86 -10.19
CA THR A 41 20.71 -13.03 -9.02
C THR A 41 19.86 -13.78 -8.01
N PRO A 42 20.23 -15.02 -7.62
CA PRO A 42 19.60 -15.61 -6.46
C PRO A 42 19.80 -14.58 -5.35
N TYR A 43 18.71 -14.21 -4.67
CA TYR A 43 18.78 -13.43 -3.46
C TYR A 43 19.56 -14.28 -2.45
N THR A 44 20.88 -14.24 -2.53
CA THR A 44 21.77 -14.66 -1.48
C THR A 44 21.39 -13.77 -0.32
N PHE A 45 20.68 -14.33 0.64
CA PHE A 45 20.49 -13.71 1.95
C PHE A 45 21.87 -13.67 2.59
N SER A 46 22.67 -12.69 2.18
CA SER A 46 23.94 -12.37 2.82
C SER A 46 23.55 -12.04 4.26
N ASN A 47 23.90 -12.93 5.17
CA ASN A 47 23.66 -12.79 6.60
C ASN A 47 24.56 -11.70 7.22
N ASP A 48 25.10 -10.82 6.40
CA ASP A 48 26.07 -9.79 6.76
C ASP A 48 25.34 -8.54 7.19
N ARG A 49 25.10 -8.49 8.51
CA ARG A 49 24.81 -7.30 9.31
C ARG A 49 23.70 -6.43 8.75
N ILE A 50 22.45 -6.82 9.03
CA ILE A 50 21.31 -5.89 9.04
C ILE A 50 21.77 -4.61 9.77
N PRO A 51 21.87 -3.45 9.08
CA PRO A 51 22.20 -2.20 9.74
C PRO A 51 21.23 -2.02 10.89
N HIS A 52 21.78 -2.00 12.11
CA HIS A 52 21.00 -2.03 13.33
C HIS A 52 20.44 -0.63 13.59
N GLU A 53 19.52 -0.16 12.74
CA GLU A 53 18.83 1.11 12.98
C GLU A 53 18.08 0.98 14.31
N PRO A 54 18.26 1.93 15.24
CA PRO A 54 17.65 1.85 16.55
C PRO A 54 16.13 1.77 16.39
N SER A 55 15.51 0.85 17.12
CA SER A 55 14.05 0.77 17.21
C SER A 55 13.47 2.11 17.64
N TYR A 56 12.31 2.44 17.08
CA TYR A 56 11.66 3.69 17.42
C TYR A 56 11.31 3.75 18.90
N ARG A 57 11.72 4.82 19.57
CA ARG A 57 11.37 5.09 20.97
C ARG A 57 10.25 6.12 21.00
N ALA A 58 9.04 5.65 21.31
CA ALA A 58 7.89 6.53 21.45
C ALA A 58 8.08 7.53 22.60
N PRO A 59 7.84 8.84 22.36
CA PRO A 59 7.88 9.84 23.42
C PRO A 59 6.88 9.54 24.54
N THR A 60 7.32 9.63 25.79
CA THR A 60 6.51 9.35 26.99
C THR A 60 5.73 10.57 27.49
N ASP A 61 6.13 11.78 27.11
CA ASP A 61 5.50 13.03 27.53
C ASP A 61 4.05 13.10 27.11
N ARG A 62 3.14 13.58 27.95
CA ARG A 62 1.72 13.64 27.56
C ARG A 62 1.48 14.78 26.57
N ILE A 63 0.96 14.47 25.37
CA ILE A 63 0.42 15.49 24.46
C ILE A 63 -1.04 15.72 24.79
N PHE A 64 -1.37 16.98 25.07
CA PHE A 64 -2.73 17.47 25.29
C PHE A 64 -3.26 18.14 24.03
N TYR A 65 -4.56 17.98 23.78
CA TYR A 65 -5.26 18.68 22.71
C TYR A 65 -5.95 19.90 23.30
N LEU A 66 -5.61 21.08 22.79
CA LEU A 66 -6.41 22.29 23.00
C LEU A 66 -7.38 22.43 21.81
N PRO A 67 -8.69 22.64 22.03
CA PRO A 67 -9.66 22.76 20.95
C PRO A 67 -9.31 23.89 19.96
N HIS A 68 -9.17 23.56 18.68
CA HIS A 68 -8.97 24.52 17.59
C HIS A 68 -9.40 23.90 16.25
N THR A 69 -9.59 24.73 15.24
CA THR A 69 -9.63 24.26 13.85
C THR A 69 -8.21 23.99 13.40
N CYS A 70 -7.88 22.75 13.03
CA CYS A 70 -6.54 22.41 12.55
C CYS A 70 -6.14 23.30 11.37
N GLN A 71 -4.87 23.66 11.32
CA GLN A 71 -4.26 24.57 10.34
C GLN A 71 -2.79 24.16 10.13
N PRO A 72 -2.09 24.69 9.12
CA PRO A 72 -0.68 24.38 8.89
C PRO A 72 0.22 24.58 10.12
N ALA A 73 -0.14 25.53 11.00
CA ALA A 73 0.55 25.78 12.27
C ALA A 73 0.68 24.55 13.18
N CYS A 74 -0.25 23.57 13.09
CA CYS A 74 -0.16 22.32 13.85
C CYS A 74 1.09 21.48 13.51
N LEU A 75 1.68 21.70 12.33
CA LEU A 75 2.82 20.95 11.81
C LEU A 75 4.13 21.77 11.79
N ASN A 76 4.10 23.07 12.11
CA ASN A 76 5.27 23.96 11.97
C ASN A 76 6.51 23.43 12.72
N ARG A 77 6.33 22.91 13.94
CA ARG A 77 7.44 22.39 14.77
C ARG A 77 8.12 21.17 14.15
N ILE A 78 7.41 20.38 13.36
CA ILE A 78 7.84 19.05 12.92
C ILE A 78 8.07 18.97 11.41
N ARG A 79 7.81 20.07 10.69
CA ARG A 79 7.97 20.15 9.24
C ARG A 79 9.45 20.00 8.92
N PRO A 80 9.86 18.97 8.18
CA PRO A 80 11.27 18.75 7.85
C PRO A 80 11.76 19.77 6.82
N SER A 81 13.05 20.07 6.82
CA SER A 81 13.70 20.80 5.72
C SER A 81 13.70 20.01 4.41
N ARG A 82 13.64 18.67 4.51
CA ARG A 82 13.59 17.73 3.39
C ARG A 82 12.47 16.69 3.59
N PRO A 83 11.43 16.65 2.75
CA PRO A 83 10.29 15.75 2.95
C PRO A 83 10.66 14.27 2.75
N ASP A 84 11.72 13.99 2.00
CA ASP A 84 12.20 12.64 1.66
C ASP A 84 13.18 12.04 2.69
N MET A 85 13.39 12.69 3.84
CA MET A 85 14.35 12.28 4.88
C MET A 85 14.18 10.83 5.37
N HIS A 86 12.96 10.29 5.32
CA HIS A 86 12.64 8.92 5.75
C HIS A 86 12.33 7.96 4.59
N ARG A 87 12.68 8.34 3.36
CA ARG A 87 12.50 7.49 2.19
C ARG A 87 13.31 6.19 2.34
N GLY A 88 12.71 5.06 1.97
CA GLY A 88 13.33 3.73 2.10
C GLY A 88 13.17 3.08 3.48
N ARG A 89 12.59 3.78 4.46
CA ARG A 89 12.22 3.18 5.75
C ARG A 89 10.84 2.54 5.68
N ASN A 90 10.46 1.79 6.72
CA ASN A 90 9.10 1.28 6.85
C ASN A 90 8.10 2.46 6.77
N PRO A 91 7.19 2.51 5.77
CA PRO A 91 6.26 3.62 5.62
C PRO A 91 5.34 3.79 6.84
N LEU A 92 5.03 2.71 7.56
CA LEU A 92 4.21 2.78 8.78
C LEU A 92 4.96 3.37 9.99
N LEU A 93 6.29 3.45 9.91
CA LEU A 93 7.11 4.11 10.91
C LEU A 93 7.20 5.62 10.65
N THR A 94 7.09 6.06 9.39
CA THR A 94 7.24 7.47 9.01
C THR A 94 6.36 8.44 9.80
N PRO A 95 5.06 8.20 10.04
CA PRO A 95 4.26 9.12 10.85
C PRO A 95 4.80 9.27 12.28
N LEU A 96 5.35 8.18 12.85
CA LEU A 96 5.89 8.17 14.22
C LEU A 96 7.16 9.01 14.34
N LEU A 97 7.99 9.01 13.29
CA LEU A 97 9.20 9.82 13.20
C LEU A 97 8.89 11.31 13.06
N TYR A 98 7.69 11.65 12.58
CA TYR A 98 7.16 13.00 12.52
C TYR A 98 6.19 13.27 13.69
N GLU A 99 6.49 12.75 14.88
CA GLU A 99 5.78 13.06 16.14
C GLU A 99 4.29 12.66 16.20
N PHE A 100 3.77 11.90 15.22
CA PHE A 100 2.48 11.24 15.42
C PHE A 100 2.66 10.10 16.41
N ARG A 101 1.62 9.83 17.21
CA ARG A 101 1.66 8.77 18.21
C ARG A 101 0.60 7.74 17.94
N ARG A 102 1.02 6.52 17.63
CA ARG A 102 0.14 5.36 17.49
C ARG A 102 -0.14 4.76 18.86
N MET A 103 -1.40 4.79 19.27
CA MET A 103 -1.91 4.19 20.50
C MET A 103 -2.82 3.02 20.16
N THR A 104 -2.66 1.89 20.84
CA THR A 104 -3.60 0.76 20.74
C THR A 104 -4.53 0.79 21.95
N GLY A 105 -5.81 1.04 21.72
CA GLY A 105 -6.86 0.97 22.71
C GLY A 105 -7.46 -0.43 22.82
N ARG A 106 -7.96 -0.75 24.02
CA ARG A 106 -8.73 -1.97 24.30
C ARG A 106 -10.12 -1.57 24.77
N ARG A 107 -11.15 -2.20 24.22
CA ARG A 107 -12.54 -1.97 24.62
C ARG A 107 -13.26 -3.30 24.78
N ARG A 108 -14.00 -3.46 25.88
CA ARG A 108 -14.88 -4.61 26.09
C ARG A 108 -16.32 -4.20 25.82
N VAL A 109 -17.00 -4.91 24.92
CA VAL A 109 -18.42 -4.71 24.60
C VAL A 109 -19.09 -6.08 24.54
N ASN A 110 -20.21 -6.28 25.24
CA ASN A 110 -20.96 -7.55 25.27
C ASN A 110 -20.06 -8.77 25.56
N ARG A 111 -19.21 -8.67 26.59
CA ARG A 111 -18.19 -9.67 26.99
C ARG A 111 -17.08 -9.94 25.95
N LYS A 112 -17.18 -9.43 24.72
CA LYS A 112 -16.16 -9.52 23.67
C LYS A 112 -15.14 -8.39 23.81
N MET A 113 -13.85 -8.73 23.70
CA MET A 113 -12.77 -7.77 23.66
C MET A 113 -12.50 -7.33 22.22
N SER A 114 -12.33 -6.04 21.99
CA SER A 114 -11.87 -5.48 20.73
C SER A 114 -10.69 -4.54 20.94
N PHE A 115 -9.79 -4.56 19.96
CA PHE A 115 -8.63 -3.68 19.89
C PHE A 115 -8.87 -2.66 18.79
N HIS A 116 -8.43 -1.43 19.00
CA HIS A 116 -8.51 -0.38 18.00
C HIS A 116 -7.26 0.48 18.07
N VAL A 117 -6.88 1.06 16.95
CA VAL A 117 -5.72 1.96 16.85
C VAL A 117 -6.22 3.40 16.80
N ILE A 118 -5.51 4.29 17.48
CA ILE A 118 -5.71 5.73 17.45
C ILE A 118 -4.37 6.38 17.15
N TYR A 119 -4.31 7.28 16.18
CA TYR A 119 -3.16 8.17 16.02
C TYR A 119 -3.46 9.48 16.72
N LYS A 120 -2.55 9.95 17.56
CA LYS A 120 -2.54 11.35 18.01
C LYS A 120 -1.64 12.15 17.09
N SER A 121 -2.15 13.28 16.61
CA SER A 121 -1.36 14.23 15.83
C SER A 121 -0.42 15.07 16.73
N PRO A 122 0.52 15.84 16.16
CA PRO A 122 1.45 16.69 16.91
C PRO A 122 0.79 17.80 17.73
N CYS A 123 -0.46 18.18 17.39
CA CYS A 123 -1.30 19.10 18.16
C CYS A 123 -2.23 18.39 19.15
N GLY A 124 -2.13 17.07 19.28
CA GLY A 124 -2.86 16.26 20.25
C GLY A 124 -4.20 15.70 19.78
N LEU A 125 -4.68 16.07 18.59
CA LEU A 125 -5.96 15.60 18.05
C LEU A 125 -5.93 14.08 17.86
N CYS A 126 -6.98 13.40 18.35
CA CYS A 126 -7.15 11.96 18.17
C CYS A 126 -7.78 11.66 16.81
N LEU A 127 -7.13 10.80 16.04
CA LEU A 127 -7.54 10.34 14.71
C LEU A 127 -7.76 8.82 14.78
N ARG A 128 -9.00 8.37 14.60
CA ARG A 128 -9.48 7.00 14.82
C ARG A 128 -9.93 6.31 13.54
N SER A 129 -10.02 7.04 12.43
CA SER A 129 -10.39 6.50 11.11
C SER A 129 -9.52 7.10 10.01
N MET A 130 -9.41 6.39 8.88
CA MET A 130 -8.69 6.90 7.70
C MET A 130 -9.30 8.22 7.20
N ALA A 131 -10.62 8.40 7.32
CA ALA A 131 -11.30 9.65 6.96
C ALA A 131 -10.94 10.82 7.88
N GLU A 132 -10.76 10.59 9.18
CA GLU A 132 -10.25 11.62 10.11
C GLU A 132 -8.79 11.99 9.78
N ILE A 133 -7.95 10.99 9.49
CA ILE A 133 -6.55 11.21 9.09
C ILE A 133 -6.48 12.04 7.80
N GLN A 134 -7.20 11.63 6.76
CA GLN A 134 -7.25 12.34 5.48
C GLN A 134 -7.69 13.81 5.66
N ARG A 135 -8.78 14.05 6.40
CA ARG A 135 -9.24 15.41 6.70
C ARG A 135 -8.18 16.23 7.41
N TYR A 136 -7.49 15.65 8.40
CA TYR A 136 -6.41 16.32 9.10
C TYR A 136 -5.25 16.69 8.17
N LEU A 137 -4.79 15.76 7.32
CA LEU A 137 -3.69 16.01 6.37
C LEU A 137 -4.04 17.14 5.39
N PHE A 138 -5.25 17.15 4.84
CA PHE A 138 -5.71 18.22 3.95
C PHE A 138 -5.84 19.56 4.66
N GLN A 139 -6.51 19.58 5.81
CA GLN A 139 -6.76 20.79 6.59
C GLN A 139 -5.44 21.47 7.04
N THR A 140 -4.43 20.66 7.38
CA THR A 140 -3.10 21.13 7.78
C THR A 140 -2.16 21.38 6.60
N ARG A 141 -2.59 21.12 5.35
CA ARG A 141 -1.75 21.19 4.14
C ARG A 141 -0.44 20.40 4.31
N CYS A 142 -0.56 19.17 4.80
CA CYS A 142 0.58 18.27 4.96
C CYS A 142 1.06 17.74 3.60
N ASP A 143 2.37 17.81 3.38
CA ASP A 143 3.07 17.50 2.12
C ASP A 143 4.27 16.55 2.33
N PHE A 144 4.54 16.16 3.58
CA PHE A 144 5.63 15.25 3.95
C PHE A 144 5.14 13.94 4.59
N ILE A 145 3.84 13.81 4.85
CA ILE A 145 3.18 12.57 5.28
C ILE A 145 1.92 12.36 4.45
N PHE A 146 1.71 11.14 3.98
CA PHE A 146 0.62 10.73 3.12
C PHE A 146 -0.27 9.69 3.81
N LEU A 147 -1.49 9.57 3.32
CA LEU A 147 -2.52 8.71 3.91
C LEU A 147 -2.09 7.23 3.97
N GLU A 148 -1.37 6.75 2.96
CA GLU A 148 -0.87 5.37 2.83
C GLU A 148 0.14 4.95 3.92
N MET A 149 0.76 5.93 4.60
CA MET A 149 1.70 5.67 5.69
C MET A 149 1.00 5.40 7.03
N PHE A 150 -0.33 5.53 7.08
CA PHE A 150 -1.10 5.21 8.27
C PHE A 150 -1.76 3.84 8.16
N CYS A 151 -1.67 3.06 9.24
CA CYS A 151 -2.38 1.79 9.38
C CYS A 151 -3.13 1.73 10.70
N LEU A 152 -4.44 1.48 10.63
CA LEU A 152 -5.34 1.35 11.77
C LEU A 152 -5.63 -0.11 12.17
N ASP A 153 -4.94 -1.07 11.54
CA ASP A 153 -5.02 -2.48 11.94
C ASP A 153 -4.28 -2.68 13.28
N PRO A 154 -4.96 -3.17 14.34
CA PRO A 154 -4.34 -3.40 15.64
C PRO A 154 -3.29 -4.51 15.65
N TYR A 155 -3.29 -5.41 14.66
CA TYR A 155 -2.38 -6.55 14.59
C TYR A 155 -1.06 -6.22 13.88
N VAL A 156 -0.97 -5.07 13.21
CA VAL A 156 0.26 -4.60 12.58
C VAL A 156 1.24 -4.09 13.64
N LEU A 157 2.43 -4.70 13.68
CA LEU A 157 3.53 -4.39 14.58
C LEU A 157 4.59 -3.54 13.85
N VAL A 158 4.45 -2.22 13.93
CA VAL A 158 5.25 -1.24 13.15
C VAL A 158 6.75 -1.32 13.41
N ASP A 159 7.17 -1.49 14.68
CA ASP A 159 8.57 -1.44 15.11
C ASP A 159 9.19 -2.85 15.28
N ARG A 160 8.42 -3.92 15.05
CA ARG A 160 8.95 -5.28 15.17
C ARG A 160 9.64 -5.63 13.86
N ARG A 161 10.95 -5.91 13.93
CA ARG A 161 11.69 -6.50 12.82
C ARG A 161 11.09 -7.85 12.45
N PHE A 162 11.03 -8.15 11.15
CA PHE A 162 10.69 -9.48 10.68
C PHE A 162 11.72 -10.47 11.23
N GLN A 163 11.26 -11.41 12.06
CA GLN A 163 12.05 -12.56 12.47
C GLN A 163 11.52 -13.74 11.68
N PRO A 164 12.31 -14.34 10.78
CA PRO A 164 11.92 -15.59 10.13
C PRO A 164 11.58 -16.60 11.22
N GLN A 165 10.39 -17.19 11.17
CA GLN A 165 10.07 -18.28 12.09
C GLN A 165 11.05 -19.41 11.81
N LYS A 166 11.77 -19.87 12.85
CA LYS A 166 12.59 -21.08 12.73
C LYS A 166 11.62 -22.23 12.39
N PRO A 167 11.83 -22.97 11.30
CA PRO A 167 11.02 -24.14 11.02
C PRO A 167 11.18 -25.12 12.19
N TYR A 168 10.04 -25.60 12.71
CA TYR A 168 10.02 -26.69 13.68
C TYR A 168 10.33 -27.97 12.91
N TYR A 169 11.56 -28.47 13.05
CA TYR A 169 11.95 -29.81 12.62
C TYR A 169 12.23 -30.65 13.86
#